data_AF-A0A0Q4UPM6-F1
#
_entry.id   AF-A0A0Q4UPM6-F1
#
_cell.length_a   1.000
_cell.length_b   1.000
_cell.length_c   1.000
_cell.angle_alpha   90.00
_cell.angle_beta   90.00
_cell.angle_gamma   90.00
#
_symmetry.space_group_name_H-M   'P 1'
#
loop_
_entity.id
_entity.type
_entity.pdbx_description
1 polymer ?
#
loop_
_entity_poly.entity_id
_entity_poly.type
_entity_poly.pdbx_seq_one_letter_code
_entity_poly.pdbx_strand_id
1 'polypeptide(L)' 'MKLVWPQAGIDPAEVEGWDFANHLLQPLDDPQADANREACIAMVMERPRWRLTLQTHKMLGLR' A
#
# COMPACT_ATOMS: atom_id res chain seq x y z
N MET A 1 10.57 -0.05 4.52
CA MET A 1 10.02 -0.91 3.46
C MET A 1 8.80 -0.26 2.82
N LYS A 2 8.61 -0.46 1.52
CA LYS A 2 7.38 -0.12 0.80
C LYS A 2 6.77 -1.41 0.25
N LEU A 3 5.56 -1.72 0.69
CA LEU A 3 4.78 -2.85 0.22
C LEU A 3 3.78 -2.37 -0.84
N VAL A 4 3.77 -3.02 -1.99
CA VAL A 4 2.71 -2.86 -3.00
C VAL A 4 1.65 -3.90 -2.72
N TRP A 5 0.40 -3.50 -2.48
CA TRP A 5 -0.67 -4.39 -2.02
C TRP A 5 -2.02 -3.98 -2.63
N PRO A 6 -2.96 -4.92 -2.87
CA PRO A 6 -2.90 -6.36 -2.62
C PRO A 6 -2.01 -7.13 -3.61
N GLN A 7 -1.32 -8.17 -3.14
CA GLN A 7 -0.55 -9.11 -3.96
C GLN A 7 -0.78 -10.53 -3.42
N ALA A 8 -0.93 -11.50 -4.33
CA ALA A 8 -1.16 -12.89 -3.94
C ALA A 8 0.03 -13.43 -3.13
N GLY A 9 -0.27 -14.09 -2.01
CA GLY A 9 0.75 -14.69 -1.15
C GLY A 9 1.51 -13.69 -0.25
N ILE A 10 1.07 -12.43 -0.15
CA ILE A 10 1.63 -11.47 0.80
C ILE A 10 0.58 -11.09 1.85
N ASP A 11 0.84 -11.46 3.10
CA ASP A 11 0.12 -10.96 4.26
C ASP A 11 0.84 -9.73 4.83
N PRO A 12 0.20 -8.55 4.88
CA PRO A 12 0.77 -7.37 5.52
C PRO A 12 1.17 -7.59 6.98
N ALA A 13 0.51 -8.49 7.73
CA ALA A 13 0.86 -8.81 9.11
C ALA A 13 2.26 -9.45 9.23
N GLU A 14 2.63 -10.31 8.28
CA GLU A 14 3.96 -10.94 8.24
C GLU A 14 5.05 -9.90 7.97
N VAL A 15 4.79 -8.99 7.02
CA VAL A 15 5.72 -7.91 6.64
C VAL A 15 5.86 -6.89 7.77
N GLU A 16 4.79 -6.64 8.53
CA GLU A 16 4.79 -5.73 9.68
C GLU A 16 5.69 -6.21 10.83
N GLY A 17 5.94 -7.52 10.92
CA GLY A 17 6.88 -8.10 11.88
C GLY A 17 8.36 -7.90 11.53
N TRP A 18 8.67 -7.43 10.31
CA TRP A 18 10.05 -7.22 9.88
C TRP A 18 10.62 -5.90 10.44
N ASP A 19 11.94 -5.87 10.64
CA ASP A 19 12.62 -4.72 11.24
C ASP A 19 12.89 -3.60 10.22
N PHE A 20 11.82 -2.86 9.88
CA PHE A 20 11.92 -1.66 9.05
C PHE A 20 11.51 -0.41 9.82
N ALA A 21 12.36 0.63 9.76
CA ALA A 21 12.05 1.93 10.33
C ALA A 21 10.77 2.59 9.76
N ASN A 22 10.37 2.21 8.54
CA ASN A 22 9.22 2.79 7.85
C ASN A 22 8.37 1.65 7.24
N HIS A 23 7.06 1.67 7.48
CA HIS A 23 6.09 0.77 6.84
C HIS A 23 5.22 1.61 5.91
N LEU A 24 5.49 1.54 4.61
CA LEU A 24 4.74 2.26 3.58
C LEU A 24 3.88 1.28 2.81
N LEU A 25 2.60 1.61 2.64
CA LEU A 25 1.65 0.82 1.85
C LEU A 25 1.31 1.58 0.58
N GLN A 26 1.59 0.99 -0.58
CA GLN A 26 1.23 1.54 -1.87
C GLN A 26 0.14 0.66 -2.51
N PRO A 27 -0.98 1.23 -2.98
CA PRO A 27 -1.93 0.49 -3.78
C PRO A 27 -1.27 -0.12 -5.01
N LEU A 28 -1.60 -1.38 -5.31
CA LEU A 28 -1.27 -2.00 -6.58
C LEU A 28 -1.98 -1.24 -7.71
N ASP A 29 -1.22 -0.82 -8.72
CA ASP A 29 -1.74 -0.12 -9.90
C ASP A 29 -1.97 -1.11 -11.02
N ASP A 30 -3.18 -1.67 -11.07
CA ASP A 30 -3.66 -2.64 -12.03
C ASP A 30 -5.12 -2.29 -12.45
N PRO A 31 -5.83 -3.11 -13.25
CA PRO A 31 -7.22 -2.82 -13.61
C PRO A 31 -8.20 -2.63 -12.44
N GLN A 32 -7.81 -2.98 -11.21
CA GLN A 32 -8.58 -2.83 -9.97
C GLN A 32 -8.03 -1.71 -9.07
N ALA A 33 -7.27 -0.76 -9.61
CA ALA A 33 -6.59 0.30 -8.86
C ALA A 33 -7.49 1.03 -7.84
N ASP A 34 -8.75 1.34 -8.18
CA ASP A 34 -9.68 1.98 -7.25
C ASP A 34 -10.02 1.08 -6.05
N ALA A 35 -10.31 -0.19 -6.28
CA ALA A 35 -10.56 -1.15 -5.21
C ALA A 35 -9.31 -1.37 -4.34
N ASN A 36 -8.13 -1.46 -4.95
CA ASN A 36 -6.87 -1.59 -4.24
C ASN A 36 -6.60 -0.37 -3.35
N ARG A 37 -6.90 0.83 -3.85
CA ARG A 37 -6.78 2.08 -3.09
C ARG A 37 -7.70 2.08 -1.86
N GLU A 38 -8.98 1.73 -2.03
CA GLU A 38 -9.93 1.63 -0.91
C GLU A 38 -9.48 0.61 0.12
N ALA A 39 -9.00 -0.56 -0.31
CA ALA A 39 -8.50 -1.59 0.59
C ALA A 39 -7.25 -1.11 1.36
N CYS A 40 -6.33 -0.41 0.69
CA CYS A 40 -5.17 0.19 1.36
C CYS A 40 -5.58 1.27 2.38
N ILE A 41 -6.58 2.10 2.06
CA ILE A 41 -7.11 3.11 2.97
C ILE A 41 -7.68 2.44 4.23
N ALA A 42 -8.53 1.41 4.05
CA ALA A 42 -9.08 0.66 5.17
C ALA A 42 -7.97 0.06 6.06
N MET A 43 -6.94 -0.53 5.45
CA MET A 43 -5.83 -1.14 6.18
C MET A 43 -5.03 -0.13 7.00
N VAL A 44 -4.65 1.03 6.44
CA VAL A 44 -3.89 2.04 7.21
C VAL A 44 -4.71 2.69 8.32
N MET A 45 -6.04 2.76 8.15
CA MET A 45 -6.96 3.23 9.19
C MET A 45 -7.07 2.22 10.34
N GLU A 46 -7.05 0.92 10.04
CA GLU A 46 -7.05 -0.15 11.05
C GLU A 46 -5.67 -0.33 11.71
N ARG A 47 -4.59 -0.14 10.95
CA ARG A 47 -3.20 -0.41 11.36
C ARG A 47 -2.31 0.83 11.15
N PRO A 48 -2.30 1.79 12.09
CA PRO A 48 -1.63 3.08 11.92
C PRO A 48 -0.10 3.01 11.85
N ARG A 49 0.50 1.84 12.08
CA ARG A 49 1.92 1.59 11.80
C ARG A 49 2.24 1.73 10.30
N TRP A 50 1.27 1.41 9.44
CA TRP A 50 1.35 1.58 8.01
C TRP A 50 0.97 3.00 7.59
N ARG A 51 1.71 3.56 6.64
CA ARG A 51 1.40 4.86 6.03
C ARG A 51 1.13 4.69 4.55
N LEU A 52 0.01 5.25 4.09
CA LEU A 52 -0.37 5.22 2.69
C LEU A 52 0.60 6.08 1.86
N THR A 53 1.07 5.54 0.74
CA THR A 53 1.83 6.27 -0.27
C THR A 53 1.17 6.11 -1.63
N LEU A 54 1.04 7.22 -2.36
CA LEU A 54 0.38 7.26 -3.67
C LEU A 54 1.39 7.62 -4.75
N GLN A 55 1.14 7.15 -5.98
CA GLN A 55 1.94 7.52 -7.15
C GLN A 55 1.49 8.87 -7.69
N THR A 56 1.86 9.95 -6.99
CA THR A 56 1.43 11.32 -7.31
C THR A 56 1.80 11.76 -8.72
N HIS A 57 2.94 11.32 -9.27
CA HIS A 57 3.31 11.60 -10.65
C HIS A 57 2.26 11.08 -11.65
N LYS A 58 1.71 9.87 -11.44
CA LYS A 58 0.62 9.34 -12.28
C LYS A 58 -0.67 10.14 -12.12
N MET A 59 -0.99 10.55 -10.89
CA MET A 59 -2.15 11.42 -10.62
C MET A 59 -2.04 12.79 -11.30
N LEU A 60 -0.81 13.28 -11.48
CA LEU A 60 -0.49 14.52 -12.18
C LEU A 60 -0.36 14.34 -13.70
N GLY A 61 -0.55 13.14 -14.23
CA GLY A 61 -0.43 12.85 -15.67
C GLY A 61 1.01 12.69 -16.18
N LEU A 62 1.98 12.56 -15.29
CA LEU A 62 3.39 12.29 -15.63
C LEU A 62 3.59 10.76 -15.80
N ARG A 63 4.09 10.34 -16.96
CA ARG A 63 4.39 8.93 -17.30
C ARG A 63 5.88 8.72 -17.52
#